data_AF-A0A9D4LDT0-F1
#
_entry.id   AF-A0A9D4LDT0-F1
#
_cell.length_a   1.000
_cell.length_b   1.000
_cell.length_c   1.000
_cell.angle_alpha   90.00
_cell.angle_beta   90.00
_cell.angle_gamma   90.00
#
_symmetry.space_group_name_H-M   'P 1'
#
loop_
_entity.id
_entity.type
_entity.pdbx_description
1 polymer ?
#
loop_
_entity_poly.entity_id
_entity_poly.type
_entity_poly.pdbx_seq_one_letter_code
_entity_poly.pdbx_strand_id
1 'polypeptide(L)'
;MDSDRELRRQRREKHKEQQTLKEQELKSQKDIEMLNKIKERDSKIREIQRQRDELIKMRIENKTAQHSDVNDANDVKHKQLRRETGGERLQHNCKEMEHERRTELDHDNDVDGAVGLTVGLKTDDYHGNDYESDMDSIDEELSWLTKKMEETFQIYADSEDRIFKEGLRCSTETLTPSECHECEHDHKSDIDEITSDEDDDEKALKAEIKAMKLQQMKLKEELHLKEKAKRFKEQELLKETRHKQKEERIRKLKRTKQELQEDIMETRSTITSLDEALEHEDIHHRHKHKRNAERRVLPNPPLMLKPSVPKFSDPTQFRGWKIEIESMIRSEIYQKDILKQCVRNAISGEPRKVLSTLKATATLENILSTMERNFGDVKSGQSIMEEFYQARQNKDEEITSWGIRIEEMIQRALEKGEIQDNKKDEILRTKYWIYLRNS
;
A
#
# COMPACT_ATOMS: atom_id res chain seq x y z
N MET A 1 74.26 -15.25 15.02
CA MET A 1 73.35 -14.10 14.89
C MET A 1 71.93 -14.51 14.53
N ASP A 2 71.71 -15.66 13.88
CA ASP A 2 70.37 -16.09 13.43
C ASP A 2 69.42 -16.49 14.57
N SER A 3 69.94 -17.05 15.67
CA SER A 3 69.14 -17.42 16.85
C SER A 3 68.44 -16.20 17.50
N ASP A 4 69.09 -15.04 17.58
CA ASP A 4 68.48 -13.84 18.19
C ASP A 4 67.41 -13.20 17.28
N ARG A 5 67.55 -13.34 15.96
CA ARG A 5 66.52 -12.89 14.99
C ARG A 5 65.26 -13.74 15.09
N GLU A 6 65.42 -15.06 15.20
CA GLU A 6 64.31 -15.99 15.34
C GLU A 6 63.56 -15.77 16.65
N LEU A 7 64.26 -15.56 17.77
CA LEU A 7 63.64 -15.24 19.05
C LEU A 7 62.82 -13.94 19.01
N ARG A 8 63.29 -12.92 18.30
CA ARG A 8 62.54 -11.65 18.12
C ARG A 8 61.30 -11.83 17.25
N ARG A 9 61.37 -12.68 16.21
CA ARG A 9 60.22 -13.04 15.38
C ARG A 9 59.14 -13.73 16.20
N GLN A 10 59.52 -14.76 16.97
CA GLN A 10 58.60 -15.49 17.83
C GLN A 10 57.94 -14.59 18.90
N ARG A 11 58.68 -13.62 19.47
CA ARG A 11 58.09 -12.64 20.41
C ARG A 11 57.06 -11.72 19.74
N ARG A 12 57.30 -11.30 18.50
CA ARG A 12 56.35 -10.47 17.74
C ARG A 12 55.10 -11.25 17.35
N GLU A 13 55.26 -12.51 16.93
CA GLU A 13 54.14 -13.40 16.62
C GLU A 13 53.28 -13.66 17.87
N LYS A 14 53.89 -14.02 19.01
CA LYS A 14 53.17 -14.16 20.29
C LYS A 14 52.45 -12.89 20.72
N HIS A 15 53.06 -11.72 20.51
CA HIS A 15 52.42 -10.44 20.83
C HIS A 15 51.21 -10.16 19.93
N LYS A 16 51.31 -10.45 18.62
CA LYS A 16 50.19 -10.33 17.69
C LYS A 16 49.05 -11.28 18.06
N GLU A 17 49.36 -12.54 18.40
CA GLU A 17 48.37 -13.51 18.87
C GLU A 17 47.67 -13.06 20.16
N GLN A 18 48.40 -12.47 21.10
CA GLN A 18 47.80 -11.91 22.31
C GLN A 18 46.91 -10.68 22.02
N GLN A 19 47.27 -9.86 21.03
CA GLN A 19 46.44 -8.73 20.62
C GLN A 19 45.15 -9.20 19.94
N THR A 20 45.24 -10.15 19.01
CA THR A 20 44.06 -10.69 18.34
C THR A 20 43.11 -11.39 19.31
N LEU A 21 43.65 -12.11 20.30
CA LEU A 21 42.84 -12.73 21.36
C LEU A 21 42.06 -11.67 22.17
N LYS A 22 42.73 -10.58 22.59
CA LYS A 22 42.09 -9.48 23.32
C LYS A 22 41.02 -8.77 22.50
N GLU A 23 41.25 -8.58 21.20
CA GLU A 23 40.25 -8.00 20.30
C GLU A 23 39.02 -8.90 20.14
N GLN A 24 39.24 -10.22 20.04
CA GLN A 24 38.15 -11.21 20.00
C GLN A 24 37.35 -11.24 21.31
N GLU A 25 38.02 -11.19 22.47
CA GLU A 25 37.35 -11.11 23.78
C GLU A 25 36.52 -9.83 23.92
N LEU A 26 37.08 -8.67 23.53
CA LEU A 26 36.36 -7.40 23.56
C LEU A 26 35.15 -7.40 22.62
N LYS A 27 35.27 -8.02 21.45
CA LYS A 27 34.16 -8.18 20.50
C LYS A 27 33.06 -9.08 21.10
N SER A 28 33.44 -10.23 21.65
CA SER A 28 32.51 -11.14 22.33
C SER A 28 31.76 -10.46 23.47
N GLN A 29 32.45 -9.64 24.28
CA GLN A 29 31.83 -8.89 25.37
C GLN A 29 30.80 -7.87 24.87
N LYS A 30 31.09 -7.16 23.76
CA LYS A 30 30.14 -6.23 23.14
C LYS A 30 28.92 -6.95 22.55
N ASP A 31 29.12 -8.12 21.97
CA ASP A 31 28.02 -8.93 21.41
C ASP A 31 27.09 -9.43 22.54
N ILE A 32 27.65 -9.86 23.68
CA ILE A 32 26.87 -10.23 24.88
C ILE A 32 26.07 -9.04 25.42
N GLU A 33 26.69 -7.85 25.52
CA GLU A 33 26.01 -6.64 25.97
C GLU A 33 24.86 -6.26 25.03
N MET A 34 25.07 -6.37 23.71
CA MET A 34 24.04 -6.13 22.70
C MET A 34 22.87 -7.11 22.84
N LEU A 35 23.15 -8.40 23.02
CA LEU A 35 22.13 -9.44 23.23
C LEU A 35 21.29 -9.18 24.49
N ASN A 36 21.91 -8.72 25.59
CA ASN A 36 21.18 -8.35 26.79
C ASN A 36 20.25 -7.15 26.58
N LYS A 37 20.69 -6.13 25.83
CA LYS A 37 19.84 -4.99 25.45
C LYS A 37 18.66 -5.40 24.56
N ILE A 38 18.86 -6.37 23.66
CA ILE A 38 17.77 -6.95 22.84
C ILE A 38 16.76 -7.67 23.74
N LYS A 39 17.21 -8.55 24.64
CA LYS A 39 16.34 -9.25 25.59
C LYS A 39 15.53 -8.30 26.47
N GLU A 40 16.13 -7.20 26.92
CA GLU A 40 15.43 -6.18 27.71
C GLU A 40 14.33 -5.48 26.89
N ARG A 41 14.61 -5.13 25.63
CA ARG A 41 13.61 -4.54 24.73
C ARG A 41 12.46 -5.49 24.45
N ASP A 42 12.74 -6.77 24.18
CA ASP A 42 11.72 -7.78 23.95
C ASP A 42 10.83 -7.99 25.19
N SER A 43 11.42 -7.91 26.39
CA SER A 43 10.66 -7.94 27.65
C SER A 43 9.69 -6.76 27.75
N LYS A 44 10.14 -5.55 27.42
CA LYS A 44 9.29 -4.34 27.41
C LYS A 44 8.18 -4.42 26.36
N ILE A 45 8.46 -4.95 25.17
CA ILE A 45 7.44 -5.14 24.12
C ILE A 45 6.36 -6.11 24.60
N ARG A 46 6.74 -7.24 25.23
CA ARG A 46 5.79 -8.19 25.81
C ARG A 46 4.94 -7.58 26.92
N GLU A 47 5.52 -6.71 27.75
CA GLU A 47 4.78 -5.98 28.78
C GLU A 47 3.71 -5.06 28.17
N ILE A 48 4.08 -4.27 27.16
CA ILE A 48 3.17 -3.36 26.46
C ILE A 48 2.04 -4.14 25.77
N GLN A 49 2.34 -5.28 25.17
CA GLN A 49 1.34 -6.16 24.57
C GLN A 49 0.34 -6.68 25.61
N ARG A 50 0.83 -7.12 26.78
CA ARG A 50 -0.05 -7.55 27.88
C ARG A 50 -0.98 -6.44 28.34
N GLN A 51 -0.46 -5.23 28.53
CA GLN A 51 -1.26 -4.06 28.91
C GLN A 51 -2.32 -3.71 27.86
N ARG A 52 -1.97 -3.82 26.56
CA ARG A 52 -2.92 -3.60 25.46
C ARG A 52 -4.05 -4.62 25.48
N ASP A 53 -3.74 -5.90 25.66
CA ASP A 53 -4.72 -6.97 25.66
C ASP A 53 -5.67 -6.87 26.88
N GLU A 54 -5.15 -6.43 28.02
CA GLU A 54 -5.96 -6.13 29.21
C GLU A 54 -6.93 -4.96 28.97
N LEU A 55 -6.48 -3.89 28.31
CA LEU A 55 -7.36 -2.77 27.91
C LEU A 55 -8.44 -3.21 26.91
N ILE A 56 -8.10 -4.06 25.94
CA ILE A 56 -9.07 -4.61 24.98
C ILE A 56 -10.12 -5.45 25.73
N LYS A 57 -9.67 -6.30 26.66
CA LYS A 57 -10.56 -7.11 27.49
C LYS A 57 -11.54 -6.25 28.30
N MET A 58 -11.05 -5.23 29.00
CA MET A 58 -11.91 -4.30 29.74
C MET A 58 -12.91 -3.56 28.83
N ARG A 59 -12.52 -3.21 27.60
CA ARG A 59 -13.42 -2.55 26.64
C ARG A 59 -14.53 -3.47 26.14
N ILE A 60 -14.23 -4.76 25.97
CA ILE A 60 -15.22 -5.77 25.61
C ILE A 60 -16.20 -5.97 26.77
N GLU A 61 -15.69 -6.15 28.00
CA GLU A 61 -16.52 -6.32 29.21
C GLU A 61 -17.47 -5.12 29.43
N ASN A 62 -16.97 -3.90 29.24
CA ASN A 62 -17.79 -2.69 29.35
C ASN A 62 -18.87 -2.62 28.25
N LYS A 63 -18.53 -2.96 26.99
CA LYS A 63 -19.54 -3.04 25.92
C LYS A 63 -20.60 -4.11 26.20
N THR A 64 -20.22 -5.26 26.75
CA THR A 64 -21.19 -6.31 27.09
C THR A 64 -22.11 -5.88 28.22
N ALA A 65 -21.61 -5.16 29.22
CA ALA A 65 -22.44 -4.60 30.30
C ALA A 65 -23.42 -3.52 29.78
N GLN A 66 -22.97 -2.67 28.85
CA GLN A 66 -23.86 -1.68 28.22
C GLN A 66 -24.96 -2.33 27.39
N HIS A 67 -24.66 -3.43 26.70
CA HIS A 67 -25.66 -4.15 25.91
C HIS A 67 -26.68 -4.93 26.75
N SER A 68 -26.32 -5.44 27.93
CA SER A 68 -27.30 -6.09 28.83
C SER A 68 -28.36 -5.09 29.30
N ASP A 69 -27.94 -3.89 29.71
CA ASP A 69 -28.87 -2.87 30.23
C ASP A 69 -29.84 -2.35 29.15
N VAL A 70 -29.36 -2.22 27.90
CA VAL A 70 -30.20 -1.81 26.76
C VAL A 70 -31.18 -2.90 26.34
N ASN A 71 -30.79 -4.17 26.41
CA ASN A 71 -31.68 -5.28 26.08
C ASN A 71 -32.80 -5.44 27.11
N ASP A 72 -32.51 -5.24 28.40
CA ASP A 72 -33.52 -5.27 29.46
C ASP A 72 -34.50 -4.09 29.31
N ALA A 73 -34.01 -2.90 28.98
CA ALA A 73 -34.87 -1.74 28.70
C ALA A 73 -35.77 -1.94 27.46
N ASN A 74 -35.22 -2.55 26.40
CA ASN A 74 -35.98 -2.84 25.19
C ASN A 74 -37.01 -3.96 25.39
N ASP A 75 -36.74 -4.97 26.21
CA ASP A 75 -37.70 -6.02 26.52
C ASP A 75 -38.88 -5.48 27.35
N VAL A 76 -38.61 -4.57 28.31
CA VAL A 76 -39.67 -3.85 29.04
C VAL A 76 -40.51 -3.01 28.09
N LYS A 77 -39.88 -2.27 27.17
CA LYS A 77 -40.58 -1.43 26.18
C LYS A 77 -41.40 -2.27 25.19
N HIS A 78 -40.89 -3.43 24.76
CA HIS A 78 -41.62 -4.35 23.89
C HIS A 78 -42.81 -5.00 24.61
N LYS A 79 -42.67 -5.35 25.89
CA LYS A 79 -43.79 -5.86 26.72
C LYS A 79 -44.85 -4.79 26.96
N GLN A 80 -44.45 -3.53 27.16
CA GLN A 80 -45.35 -2.39 27.26
C GLN A 80 -46.13 -2.18 25.94
N LEU A 81 -45.43 -2.13 24.80
CA LEU A 81 -46.06 -1.94 23.49
C LEU A 81 -47.05 -3.07 23.16
N ARG A 82 -46.75 -4.33 23.52
CA ARG A 82 -47.67 -5.46 23.33
C ARG A 82 -48.93 -5.38 24.19
N ARG A 83 -48.87 -4.72 25.35
CA ARG A 83 -50.06 -4.47 26.19
C ARG A 83 -50.91 -3.33 25.61
N GLU A 84 -50.27 -2.30 25.07
CA GLU A 84 -50.95 -1.10 24.54
C GLU A 84 -51.56 -1.32 23.13
N THR A 85 -50.97 -2.19 22.30
CA THR A 85 -51.43 -2.39 20.91
C THR A 85 -52.51 -3.45 20.70
N GLY A 86 -53.03 -4.08 21.76
CA GLY A 86 -54.17 -5.02 21.65
C GLY A 86 -53.91 -6.15 20.64
N GLY A 87 -53.13 -7.15 21.06
CA GLY A 87 -52.51 -8.18 20.22
C GLY A 87 -53.38 -9.15 19.40
N GLU A 88 -54.56 -8.75 18.91
CA GLU A 88 -55.43 -9.62 18.11
C GLU A 88 -55.68 -9.16 16.66
N ARG A 89 -55.28 -7.95 16.23
CA ARG A 89 -55.59 -7.46 14.86
C ARG A 89 -54.47 -7.51 13.82
N LEU A 90 -53.21 -7.74 14.20
CA LEU A 90 -52.09 -7.60 13.26
C LEU A 90 -51.63 -8.91 12.57
N GLN A 91 -52.17 -10.07 12.93
CA GLN A 91 -51.83 -11.33 12.24
C GLN A 91 -52.51 -11.50 10.87
N HIS A 92 -53.50 -10.66 10.52
CA HIS A 92 -54.24 -10.80 9.26
C HIS A 92 -53.60 -10.04 8.08
N ASN A 93 -52.86 -8.94 8.31
CA ASN A 93 -52.34 -8.10 7.22
C ASN A 93 -50.96 -8.51 6.68
N CYS A 94 -50.17 -9.31 7.42
CA CYS A 94 -48.85 -9.74 6.93
C CYS A 94 -48.93 -10.82 5.83
N LYS A 95 -50.06 -11.52 5.67
CA LYS A 95 -50.20 -12.55 4.62
C LYS A 95 -50.59 -11.97 3.25
N GLU A 96 -51.06 -10.73 3.20
CA GLU A 96 -51.54 -10.10 1.96
C GLU A 96 -50.40 -9.41 1.18
N MET A 97 -49.43 -8.80 1.88
CA MET A 97 -48.28 -8.13 1.23
C MET A 97 -47.24 -9.09 0.60
N GLU A 98 -47.17 -10.35 1.02
CA GLU A 98 -46.22 -11.30 0.41
C GLU A 98 -46.71 -11.88 -0.94
N HIS A 99 -47.99 -11.69 -1.29
CA HIS A 99 -48.52 -12.16 -2.57
C HIS A 99 -48.35 -11.12 -3.71
N GLU A 100 -48.34 -9.82 -3.42
CA GLU A 100 -48.18 -8.76 -4.43
C GLU A 100 -46.73 -8.60 -4.92
N ARG A 101 -45.72 -9.01 -4.14
CA ARG A 101 -44.30 -8.90 -4.56
C ARG A 101 -43.84 -9.94 -5.58
N ARG A 102 -44.67 -10.90 -5.98
CA ARG A 102 -44.29 -11.99 -6.91
C ARG A 102 -44.67 -11.75 -8.38
N THR A 103 -45.30 -10.63 -8.73
CA THR A 103 -45.87 -10.42 -10.08
C THR A 103 -45.25 -9.28 -10.91
N GLU A 104 -44.17 -8.62 -10.46
CA GLU A 104 -43.59 -7.45 -11.16
C GLU A 104 -42.15 -7.62 -11.69
N LEU A 105 -41.66 -8.85 -11.86
CA LEU A 105 -40.32 -9.09 -12.41
C LEU A 105 -40.36 -9.94 -13.67
N ASP A 106 -40.96 -9.40 -14.72
CA ASP A 106 -40.73 -9.80 -16.12
C ASP A 106 -41.20 -8.63 -16.98
N HIS A 107 -40.35 -7.65 -17.29
CA HIS A 107 -40.45 -6.78 -18.48
C HIS A 107 -39.14 -5.99 -18.68
N ASP A 108 -38.69 -6.02 -19.93
CA ASP A 108 -37.88 -5.04 -20.67
C ASP A 108 -36.37 -5.26 -20.90
N ASN A 109 -36.17 -5.58 -22.19
CA ASN A 109 -35.01 -5.66 -23.06
C ASN A 109 -34.37 -4.30 -23.42
N ASP A 110 -33.15 -4.40 -23.96
CA ASP A 110 -32.54 -3.65 -25.07
C ASP A 110 -32.57 -2.11 -25.10
N VAL A 111 -31.38 -1.49 -25.02
CA VAL A 111 -31.02 -0.32 -25.86
C VAL A 111 -29.50 -0.25 -26.11
N ASP A 112 -29.12 -0.37 -27.39
CA ASP A 112 -27.83 0.01 -27.98
C ASP A 112 -27.69 1.55 -28.09
N GLY A 113 -26.49 2.10 -27.89
CA GLY A 113 -26.24 3.54 -28.10
C GLY A 113 -24.77 3.92 -28.22
N ALA A 114 -24.27 3.95 -29.46
CA ALA A 114 -22.94 4.42 -29.83
C ALA A 114 -22.84 5.96 -29.85
N VAL A 115 -21.77 6.54 -29.31
CA VAL A 115 -21.38 7.94 -29.55
C VAL A 115 -19.88 8.03 -29.80
N GLY A 116 -19.52 8.48 -31.00
CA GLY A 116 -18.16 8.77 -31.41
C GLY A 116 -17.74 10.20 -31.07
N LEU A 117 -16.51 10.37 -30.59
CA LEU A 117 -15.86 11.67 -30.41
C LEU A 117 -14.42 11.60 -30.92
N THR A 118 -14.18 12.35 -32.00
CA THR A 118 -12.87 12.64 -32.59
C THR A 118 -12.25 13.88 -31.94
N VAL A 119 -11.02 13.78 -31.43
CA VAL A 119 -10.17 14.93 -31.11
C VAL A 119 -8.75 14.65 -31.59
N GLY A 120 -8.15 15.64 -32.27
CA GLY A 120 -6.85 15.55 -32.92
C GLY A 120 -5.74 16.37 -32.28
N LEU A 121 -4.51 16.06 -32.75
CA LEU A 121 -3.26 16.84 -32.70
C LEU A 121 -2.67 17.03 -31.28
N LYS A 122 -1.36 16.98 -31.00
CA LYS A 122 -0.12 17.32 -31.74
C LYS A 122 1.05 16.44 -31.26
N THR A 123 2.05 16.28 -32.11
CA THR A 123 3.35 15.67 -31.79
C THR A 123 4.38 16.79 -31.63
N ASP A 124 5.00 16.90 -30.46
CA ASP A 124 6.18 17.74 -30.26
C ASP A 124 7.40 16.83 -30.04
N ASP A 125 8.45 17.15 -30.79
CA ASP A 125 9.78 16.53 -30.78
C ASP A 125 10.53 16.89 -29.49
N TYR A 126 11.11 15.90 -28.80
CA TYR A 126 12.08 16.16 -27.72
C TYR A 126 13.40 15.44 -27.99
N HIS A 127 14.43 16.28 -28.13
CA HIS A 127 15.84 15.92 -28.19
C HIS A 127 16.35 15.46 -26.82
N GLY A 128 17.19 14.43 -26.83
CA GLY A 128 17.93 13.99 -25.66
C GLY A 128 19.21 14.80 -25.44
N ASN A 129 19.46 15.11 -24.17
CA ASN A 129 20.74 14.97 -23.46
C ASN A 129 20.57 15.56 -22.05
N ASP A 130 21.36 15.02 -21.11
CA ASP A 130 21.65 15.54 -19.75
C ASP A 130 21.08 14.72 -18.59
N TYR A 131 21.74 13.59 -18.29
CA TYR A 131 21.48 12.74 -17.12
C TYR A 131 22.23 13.17 -15.84
N GLU A 132 22.93 14.32 -15.84
CA GLU A 132 23.65 14.81 -14.65
C GLU A 132 22.97 16.00 -13.95
N SER A 133 21.84 16.51 -14.48
CA SER A 133 21.06 17.61 -13.87
C SER A 133 19.86 17.16 -13.02
N ASP A 134 19.52 15.86 -13.00
CA ASP A 134 18.26 15.37 -12.45
C ASP A 134 18.24 15.14 -10.93
N MET A 135 19.41 15.11 -10.27
CA MET A 135 19.46 14.90 -8.81
C MET A 135 19.00 16.14 -8.02
N ASP A 136 19.31 17.34 -8.49
CA ASP A 136 18.84 18.58 -7.85
C ASP A 136 17.33 18.81 -8.10
N SER A 137 16.80 18.30 -9.23
CA SER A 137 15.36 18.33 -9.54
C SER A 137 14.54 17.45 -8.61
N ILE A 138 15.07 16.31 -8.16
CA ILE A 138 14.37 15.40 -7.24
C ILE A 138 14.25 16.02 -5.84
N ASP A 139 15.28 16.71 -5.36
CA ASP A 139 15.23 17.38 -4.06
C ASP A 139 14.27 18.59 -4.08
N GLU A 140 14.17 19.30 -5.21
CA GLU A 140 13.20 20.39 -5.39
C GLU A 140 11.76 19.87 -5.50
N GLU A 141 11.54 18.75 -6.19
CA GLU A 141 10.24 18.06 -6.24
C GLU A 141 9.82 17.50 -4.87
N LEU A 142 10.74 16.89 -4.11
CA LEU A 142 10.47 16.39 -2.77
C LEU A 142 10.18 17.52 -1.77
N SER A 143 10.87 18.67 -1.90
CA SER A 143 10.60 19.87 -1.12
C SER A 143 9.21 20.43 -1.44
N TRP A 144 8.84 20.52 -2.72
CA TRP A 144 7.52 20.95 -3.17
C TRP A 144 6.41 20.02 -2.68
N LEU A 145 6.59 18.70 -2.80
CA LEU A 145 5.66 17.68 -2.30
C LEU A 145 5.48 17.76 -0.78
N THR A 146 6.57 17.96 -0.04
CA THR A 146 6.51 18.09 1.42
C THR A 146 5.71 19.33 1.82
N LYS A 147 5.96 20.47 1.16
CA LYS A 147 5.20 21.70 1.37
C LYS A 147 3.72 21.52 1.01
N LYS A 148 3.41 20.82 -0.08
CA LYS A 148 2.03 20.54 -0.50
C LYS A 148 1.29 19.64 0.49
N MET A 149 1.97 18.62 1.03
CA MET A 149 1.38 17.78 2.08
C MET A 149 1.10 18.61 3.34
N GLU A 150 2.01 19.48 3.74
CA GLU A 150 1.85 20.32 4.93
C GLU A 150 0.70 21.33 4.77
N GLU A 151 0.54 21.93 3.58
CA GLU A 151 -0.64 22.75 3.22
C GLU A 151 -1.94 21.93 3.32
N THR A 152 -1.94 20.70 2.81
CA THR A 152 -3.13 19.82 2.86
C THR A 152 -3.47 19.41 4.30
N PHE A 153 -2.47 19.12 5.12
CA PHE A 153 -2.67 18.82 6.55
C PHE A 153 -3.20 20.03 7.32
N GLN A 154 -2.75 21.24 6.99
CA GLN A 154 -3.27 22.46 7.60
C GLN A 154 -4.75 22.68 7.24
N ILE A 155 -5.13 22.47 5.97
CA ILE A 155 -6.54 22.53 5.54
C ILE A 155 -7.40 21.51 6.30
N TYR A 156 -6.88 20.30 6.51
CA TYR A 156 -7.59 19.26 7.24
C TYR A 156 -7.75 19.62 8.73
N ALA A 157 -6.69 20.11 9.37
CA ALA A 157 -6.72 20.57 10.75
C ALA A 157 -7.68 21.75 10.95
N ASP A 158 -7.70 22.71 10.02
CA ASP A 158 -8.62 23.85 10.05
C ASP A 158 -10.08 23.39 9.82
N SER A 159 -10.30 22.35 9.01
CA SER A 159 -11.63 21.76 8.78
C SER A 159 -12.15 20.99 10.00
N GLU A 160 -11.30 20.26 10.71
CA GLU A 160 -11.68 19.58 11.96
C GLU A 160 -12.00 20.60 13.05
N ASP A 161 -11.23 21.67 13.18
CA ASP A 161 -11.49 22.74 14.14
C ASP A 161 -12.79 23.50 13.81
N ARG A 162 -13.12 23.64 12.51
CA ARG A 162 -14.39 24.21 12.05
C ARG A 162 -15.58 23.29 12.33
N ILE A 163 -15.47 22.00 12.04
CA ILE A 163 -16.51 20.99 12.34
C ILE A 163 -16.73 20.90 13.85
N PHE A 164 -15.67 20.99 14.65
CA PHE A 164 -15.77 20.99 16.10
C PHE A 164 -16.46 22.27 16.63
N LYS A 165 -16.13 23.45 16.07
CA LYS A 165 -16.77 24.73 16.41
C LYS A 165 -18.24 24.82 15.96
N GLU A 166 -18.58 24.26 14.79
CA GLU A 166 -19.94 24.23 14.27
C GLU A 166 -20.79 23.16 14.99
N GLY A 167 -20.21 22.01 15.35
CA GLY A 167 -20.85 20.98 16.17
C GLY A 167 -21.16 21.45 17.60
N LEU A 168 -20.34 22.34 18.16
CA LEU A 168 -20.60 23.00 19.45
C LEU A 168 -21.68 24.11 19.37
N ARG A 169 -21.96 24.68 18.20
CA ARG A 169 -23.11 25.59 18.01
C ARG A 169 -24.42 24.84 17.83
N CYS A 170 -24.38 23.66 17.22
CA CYS A 170 -25.59 22.88 16.92
C CYS A 170 -26.20 22.16 18.14
N SER A 171 -25.53 22.19 19.31
CA SER A 171 -26.05 21.60 20.56
C SER A 171 -26.79 22.59 21.47
N THR A 172 -26.97 23.84 21.04
CA THR A 172 -27.73 24.87 21.78
C THR A 172 -28.91 25.48 21.03
N GLU A 173 -29.18 25.08 19.80
CA GLU A 173 -30.36 25.52 19.04
C GLU A 173 -31.31 24.35 18.79
N THR A 174 -32.13 24.06 19.80
CA THR A 174 -33.34 23.27 19.63
C THR A 174 -34.38 24.06 18.85
N LEU A 175 -34.71 23.54 17.66
CA LEU A 175 -36.04 23.45 17.07
C LEU A 175 -36.74 24.78 16.70
N THR A 176 -36.69 25.13 15.42
CA THR A 176 -37.79 25.85 14.76
C THR A 176 -38.92 24.85 14.44
N PRO A 177 -40.16 25.09 14.90
CA PRO A 177 -41.31 24.28 14.54
C PRO A 177 -42.00 24.90 13.32
N SER A 178 -41.85 24.29 12.16
CA SER A 178 -42.79 24.45 11.06
C SER A 178 -43.33 23.08 10.71
N GLU A 179 -44.66 22.96 10.71
CA GLU A 179 -45.47 21.75 10.44
C GLU A 179 -45.92 20.96 11.68
N CYS A 180 -46.68 21.62 12.55
CA CYS A 180 -47.81 20.99 13.23
C CYS A 180 -48.97 21.99 13.26
N HIS A 181 -49.91 21.81 12.32
CA HIS A 181 -51.22 22.43 12.38
C HIS A 181 -52.05 21.69 13.43
N GLU A 182 -52.79 22.47 14.22
CA GLU A 182 -53.83 22.04 15.17
C GLU A 182 -53.34 21.33 16.44
N CYS A 183 -53.07 22.12 17.49
CA CYS A 183 -53.40 21.83 18.89
C CYS A 183 -53.18 23.10 19.71
N GLU A 184 -54.16 24.00 19.67
CA GLU A 184 -54.32 25.05 20.68
C GLU A 184 -54.66 24.39 22.02
N HIS A 185 -53.79 24.51 23.02
CA HIS A 185 -54.27 24.68 24.39
C HIS A 185 -53.32 25.55 25.20
N ASP A 186 -53.89 26.68 25.61
CA ASP A 186 -53.44 27.63 26.60
C ASP A 186 -52.88 26.96 27.87
N HIS A 187 -51.59 27.13 28.12
CA HIS A 187 -51.02 27.24 29.47
C HIS A 187 -49.74 28.08 29.42
N LYS A 188 -49.89 29.34 29.04
CA LYS A 188 -49.00 30.42 29.49
C LYS A 188 -49.60 30.98 30.78
N SER A 189 -49.26 30.36 31.90
CA SER A 189 -49.44 30.96 33.23
C SER A 189 -48.05 31.15 33.83
N ASP A 190 -47.65 32.41 33.91
CA ASP A 190 -47.07 33.02 35.11
C ASP A 190 -46.07 32.14 35.88
N ILE A 191 -44.84 32.05 35.37
CA ILE A 191 -43.66 31.80 36.20
C ILE A 191 -42.75 33.01 36.01
N ASP A 192 -43.29 34.17 36.36
CA ASP A 192 -42.48 35.35 36.64
C ASP A 192 -41.83 35.16 38.02
N GLU A 193 -40.50 35.30 38.02
CA GLU A 193 -39.82 36.09 39.04
C GLU A 193 -39.89 35.57 40.49
N ILE A 194 -39.43 34.33 40.71
CA ILE A 194 -38.83 33.96 42.00
C ILE A 194 -37.32 34.21 41.88
N THR A 195 -36.90 35.47 41.97
CA THR A 195 -35.52 35.81 42.33
C THR A 195 -35.39 35.54 43.82
N SER A 196 -35.26 34.26 44.19
CA SER A 196 -34.80 33.90 45.52
C SER A 196 -33.40 34.47 45.66
N ASP A 197 -33.17 35.23 46.73
CA ASP A 197 -31.85 35.65 47.17
C ASP A 197 -30.96 34.40 47.26
N GLU A 198 -30.21 34.10 46.19
CA GLU A 198 -29.19 33.04 46.22
C GLU A 198 -28.22 33.46 47.33
N ASP A 199 -28.19 32.68 48.41
CA ASP A 199 -27.30 32.92 49.55
C ASP A 199 -25.88 33.16 49.02
N ASP A 200 -25.21 34.22 49.50
CA ASP A 200 -23.86 34.59 49.07
C ASP A 200 -22.87 33.41 49.16
N ASP A 201 -23.15 32.44 50.04
CA ASP A 201 -22.43 31.18 50.20
C ASP A 201 -22.56 30.24 48.97
N GLU A 202 -23.73 30.14 48.34
CA GLU A 202 -23.92 29.33 47.13
C GLU A 202 -23.14 29.93 45.94
N LYS A 203 -23.13 31.26 45.84
CA LYS A 203 -22.36 31.99 44.83
C LYS A 203 -20.85 31.80 45.02
N ALA A 204 -20.38 31.81 46.26
CA ALA A 204 -18.99 31.53 46.59
C ALA A 204 -18.60 30.09 46.20
N LEU A 205 -19.45 29.10 46.52
CA LEU A 205 -19.21 27.70 46.17
C LEU A 205 -19.21 27.46 44.65
N LYS A 206 -20.14 28.08 43.90
CA LYS A 206 -20.17 28.02 42.43
C LYS A 206 -18.90 28.62 41.82
N ALA A 207 -18.38 29.71 42.38
CA ALA A 207 -17.13 30.32 41.94
C ALA A 207 -15.91 29.40 42.20
N GLU A 208 -15.85 28.75 43.36
CA GLU A 208 -14.79 27.79 43.70
C GLU A 208 -14.81 26.57 42.78
N ILE A 209 -16.00 25.99 42.52
CA ILE A 209 -16.16 24.87 41.56
C ILE A 209 -15.69 25.29 40.17
N LYS A 210 -16.01 26.51 39.72
CA LYS A 210 -15.57 27.04 38.43
C LYS A 210 -14.05 27.20 38.38
N ALA A 211 -13.43 27.67 39.46
CA ALA A 211 -11.97 27.79 39.57
C ALA A 211 -11.27 26.42 39.54
N MET A 212 -11.80 25.42 40.25
CA MET A 212 -11.28 24.05 40.23
C MET A 212 -11.40 23.41 38.84
N LYS A 213 -12.54 23.57 38.15
CA LYS A 213 -12.70 23.08 36.77
C LYS A 213 -11.70 23.73 35.81
N LEU A 214 -11.45 25.02 35.95
CA LEU A 214 -10.45 25.73 35.15
C LEU A 214 -9.03 25.20 35.41
N GLN A 215 -8.68 24.92 36.67
CA GLN A 215 -7.39 24.30 37.00
C GLN A 215 -7.26 22.88 36.43
N GLN A 216 -8.34 22.07 36.48
CA GLN A 216 -8.34 20.76 35.86
C GLN A 216 -8.16 20.81 34.34
N MET A 217 -8.78 21.77 33.65
CA MET A 217 -8.56 21.95 32.21
C MET A 217 -7.11 22.33 31.89
N LYS A 218 -6.53 23.29 32.62
CA LYS A 218 -5.12 23.67 32.46
C LYS A 218 -4.17 22.49 32.66
N LEU A 219 -4.41 21.66 33.68
CA LEU A 219 -3.59 20.48 33.93
C LEU A 219 -3.71 19.44 32.81
N LYS A 220 -4.92 19.23 32.26
CA LYS A 220 -5.14 18.34 31.11
C LYS A 220 -4.42 18.83 29.86
N GLU A 221 -4.47 20.13 29.57
CA GLU A 221 -3.74 20.75 28.46
C GLU A 221 -2.23 20.57 28.62
N GLU A 222 -1.69 20.78 29.83
CA GLU A 222 -0.26 20.59 30.11
C GLU A 222 0.17 19.13 29.92
N LEU A 223 -0.65 18.16 30.37
CA LEU A 223 -0.40 16.74 30.14
C LEU A 223 -0.41 16.39 28.65
N HIS A 224 -1.39 16.89 27.90
CA HIS A 224 -1.47 16.68 26.46
C HIS A 224 -0.25 17.25 25.72
N LEU A 225 0.23 18.43 26.11
CA LEU A 225 1.46 19.02 25.56
C LEU A 225 2.71 18.18 25.88
N LYS A 226 2.81 17.66 27.12
CA LYS A 226 3.89 16.75 27.53
C LYS A 226 3.88 15.44 26.74
N GLU A 227 2.71 14.86 26.50
CA GLU A 227 2.57 13.65 25.67
C GLU A 227 2.93 13.92 24.20
N LYS A 228 2.49 15.05 23.64
CA LYS A 228 2.86 15.45 22.27
C LYS A 228 4.36 15.62 22.13
N ALA A 229 5.02 16.27 23.09
CA ALA A 229 6.48 16.41 23.11
C ALA A 229 7.21 15.06 23.25
N LYS A 230 6.67 14.13 24.04
CA LYS A 230 7.21 12.77 24.16
C LYS A 230 7.13 12.01 22.83
N ARG A 231 5.97 12.03 22.15
CA ARG A 231 5.79 11.39 20.83
C ARG A 231 6.74 11.97 19.79
N PHE A 232 6.96 13.28 19.80
CA PHE A 232 7.90 13.93 18.90
C PHE A 232 9.34 13.42 19.11
N LYS A 233 9.81 13.35 20.37
CA LYS A 233 11.13 12.79 20.71
C LYS A 233 11.28 11.31 20.31
N GLU A 234 10.24 10.50 20.50
CA GLU A 234 10.23 9.10 20.08
C GLU A 234 10.33 8.96 18.54
N GLN A 235 9.64 9.84 17.80
CA GLN A 235 9.75 9.87 16.34
C GLN A 235 11.13 10.29 15.85
N GLU A 236 11.77 11.27 16.48
CA GLU A 236 13.15 11.66 16.15
C GLU A 236 14.14 10.51 16.39
N LEU A 237 14.03 9.84 17.55
CA LEU A 237 14.87 8.67 17.85
C LEU A 237 14.66 7.53 16.83
N LEU A 238 13.42 7.32 16.37
CA LEU A 238 13.12 6.34 15.33
C LEU A 238 13.73 6.73 13.97
N LYS A 239 13.72 8.02 13.61
CA LYS A 239 14.38 8.51 12.40
C LYS A 239 15.89 8.31 12.47
N GLU A 240 16.51 8.63 13.61
CA GLU A 240 17.95 8.47 13.82
C GLU A 240 18.39 6.99 13.76
N THR A 241 17.62 6.08 14.37
CA THR A 241 17.90 4.64 14.30
C THR A 241 17.76 4.08 12.88
N ARG A 242 16.75 4.52 12.11
CA ARG A 242 16.61 4.19 10.69
C ARG A 242 17.79 4.71 9.86
N HIS A 243 18.27 5.93 10.14
CA HIS A 243 19.45 6.49 9.47
C HIS A 243 20.70 5.66 9.76
N LYS A 244 20.96 5.31 11.03
CA LYS A 244 22.07 4.45 11.44
C LYS A 244 22.03 3.07 10.76
N GLN A 245 20.85 2.45 10.64
CA GLN A 245 20.68 1.18 9.93
C GLN A 245 20.96 1.31 8.42
N LYS A 246 20.50 2.39 7.78
CA LYS A 246 20.79 2.67 6.37
C LYS A 246 22.30 2.85 6.14
N GLU A 247 22.98 3.63 6.99
CA GLU A 247 24.43 3.79 6.92
C GLU A 247 25.17 2.45 7.06
N GLU A 248 24.76 1.61 8.01
CA GLU A 248 25.37 0.30 8.21
C GLU A 248 25.20 -0.60 6.98
N ARG A 249 24.00 -0.59 6.37
CA ARG A 249 23.73 -1.32 5.12
C ARG A 249 24.60 -0.82 3.98
N ILE A 250 24.77 0.50 3.84
CA ILE A 250 25.66 1.09 2.83
C ILE A 250 27.12 0.68 3.08
N ARG A 251 27.60 0.70 4.33
CA ARG A 251 28.95 0.23 4.68
C ARG A 251 29.16 -1.25 4.33
N LYS A 252 28.16 -2.11 4.60
CA LYS A 252 28.18 -3.53 4.20
C LYS A 252 28.27 -3.71 2.69
N LEU A 253 27.42 -3.01 1.93
CA LEU A 253 27.44 -3.07 0.46
C LEU A 253 28.74 -2.56 -0.14
N LYS A 254 29.38 -1.55 0.46
CA LYS A 254 30.70 -1.07 0.03
C LYS A 254 31.79 -2.14 0.23
N ARG A 255 31.77 -2.88 1.34
CA ARG A 255 32.72 -3.97 1.60
C ARG A 255 32.52 -5.12 0.61
N THR A 256 31.29 -5.59 0.41
CA THR A 256 31.00 -6.67 -0.55
C THR A 256 31.37 -6.27 -1.97
N LYS A 257 31.19 -4.99 -2.33
CA LYS A 257 31.64 -4.47 -3.62
C LYS A 257 33.18 -4.54 -3.76
N GLN A 258 33.92 -4.19 -2.71
CA GLN A 258 35.38 -4.27 -2.71
C GLN A 258 35.87 -5.72 -2.81
N GLU A 259 35.28 -6.63 -2.03
CA GLU A 259 35.58 -8.07 -2.09
C GLU A 259 35.34 -8.64 -3.50
N LEU A 260 34.18 -8.35 -4.12
CA LEU A 260 33.91 -8.78 -5.50
C LEU A 260 34.87 -8.16 -6.52
N GLN A 261 35.34 -6.93 -6.29
CA GLN A 261 36.33 -6.30 -7.16
C GLN A 261 37.69 -6.99 -7.04
N GLU A 262 38.09 -7.40 -5.85
CA GLU A 262 39.31 -8.19 -5.61
C GLU A 262 39.21 -9.57 -6.29
N ASP A 263 38.09 -10.28 -6.13
CA ASP A 263 37.84 -11.57 -6.79
C ASP A 263 37.89 -11.48 -8.32
N ILE A 264 37.32 -10.41 -8.90
CA ILE A 264 37.38 -10.15 -10.35
C ILE A 264 38.83 -9.90 -10.79
N MET A 265 39.63 -9.16 -10.02
CA MET A 265 41.04 -8.92 -10.34
C MET A 265 41.87 -10.20 -10.25
N GLU A 266 41.64 -11.03 -9.24
CA GLU A 266 42.28 -12.34 -9.10
C GLU A 266 41.94 -13.26 -10.27
N THR A 267 40.65 -13.37 -10.61
CA THR A 267 40.18 -14.19 -11.74
C THR A 267 40.77 -13.71 -13.07
N ARG A 268 40.84 -12.39 -13.29
CA ARG A 268 41.50 -11.82 -14.48
C ARG A 268 42.98 -12.20 -14.54
N SER A 269 43.70 -12.15 -13.42
CA SER A 269 45.09 -12.58 -13.37
C SER A 269 45.24 -14.06 -13.70
N THR A 270 44.33 -14.92 -13.23
CA THR A 270 44.34 -16.35 -13.56
C THR A 270 44.09 -16.58 -15.06
N ILE A 271 43.11 -15.89 -15.65
CA ILE A 271 42.82 -15.99 -17.09
C ILE A 271 44.04 -15.59 -17.92
N THR A 272 44.68 -14.46 -17.61
CA THR A 272 45.89 -14.04 -18.33
C THR A 272 47.00 -15.08 -18.24
N SER A 273 47.21 -15.71 -17.08
CA SER A 273 48.21 -16.78 -16.93
C SER A 273 47.88 -18.05 -17.72
N LEU A 274 46.59 -18.36 -17.89
CA LEU A 274 46.13 -19.50 -18.70
C LEU A 274 46.28 -19.21 -20.20
N ASP A 275 45.99 -17.98 -20.64
CA ASP A 275 46.20 -17.56 -22.02
C ASP A 275 47.68 -17.64 -22.40
N GLU A 276 48.59 -17.18 -21.53
CA GLU A 276 50.05 -17.33 -21.73
C GLU A 276 50.47 -18.82 -21.83
N ALA A 277 49.87 -19.70 -21.03
CA ALA A 277 50.15 -21.14 -21.09
C ALA A 277 49.64 -21.78 -22.40
N LEU A 278 48.44 -21.40 -22.87
CA LEU A 278 47.85 -21.89 -24.12
C LEU A 278 48.63 -21.41 -25.35
N GLU A 279 49.13 -20.17 -25.35
CA GLU A 279 49.99 -19.68 -26.43
C GLU A 279 51.29 -20.49 -26.53
N HIS A 280 51.86 -20.93 -25.40
CA HIS A 280 53.03 -21.80 -25.38
C HIS A 280 52.75 -23.22 -25.94
N GLU A 281 51.56 -23.79 -25.72
CA GLU A 281 51.17 -25.08 -26.29
C GLU A 281 50.83 -25.00 -27.80
N ASP A 282 50.17 -23.93 -28.25
CA ASP A 282 49.75 -23.79 -29.65
C ASP A 282 50.95 -23.55 -30.60
N ILE A 283 52.04 -22.95 -30.12
CA ILE A 283 53.32 -22.86 -30.86
C ILE A 283 53.90 -24.27 -31.15
N HIS A 284 53.77 -25.21 -30.21
CA HIS A 284 54.21 -26.60 -30.39
C HIS A 284 53.25 -27.40 -31.29
N HIS A 285 51.94 -27.12 -31.26
CA HIS A 285 50.97 -27.84 -32.08
C HIS A 285 50.85 -27.35 -33.54
N ARG A 286 51.05 -26.04 -33.80
CA ARG A 286 51.05 -25.46 -35.17
C ARG A 286 52.15 -25.99 -36.08
N HIS A 287 53.26 -26.50 -35.54
CA HIS A 287 54.31 -27.11 -36.35
C HIS A 287 53.97 -28.53 -36.83
N LYS A 288 52.91 -29.17 -36.30
CA LYS A 288 52.57 -30.58 -36.61
C LYS A 288 51.40 -30.76 -37.60
N HIS A 289 50.55 -29.74 -37.82
CA HIS A 289 49.32 -29.87 -38.62
C HIS A 289 49.22 -28.93 -39.84
N LYS A 290 50.33 -28.56 -40.46
CA LYS A 290 50.33 -27.70 -41.69
C LYS A 290 49.97 -28.43 -42.99
N ARG A 291 49.33 -29.61 -42.94
CA ARG A 291 48.77 -30.31 -44.12
C ARG A 291 47.46 -30.98 -43.71
N ASN A 292 46.37 -30.63 -44.38
CA ASN A 292 44.99 -31.09 -44.21
C ASN A 292 44.15 -30.35 -43.16
N ALA A 293 43.42 -29.33 -43.61
CA ALA A 293 41.94 -29.29 -43.53
C ALA A 293 41.39 -27.88 -43.84
N GLU A 294 41.53 -27.44 -45.09
CA GLU A 294 40.67 -26.39 -45.64
C GLU A 294 39.31 -26.96 -46.00
N ARG A 295 38.44 -27.13 -45.00
CA ARG A 295 36.98 -27.06 -45.17
C ARG A 295 36.41 -26.42 -43.92
N ARG A 296 36.41 -25.09 -43.91
CA ARG A 296 35.68 -24.28 -42.94
C ARG A 296 34.19 -24.50 -43.18
N VAL A 297 33.60 -25.45 -42.46
CA VAL A 297 32.16 -25.46 -42.21
C VAL A 297 31.93 -24.24 -41.31
N LEU A 298 31.36 -23.17 -41.87
CA LEU A 298 30.88 -22.06 -41.07
C LEU A 298 29.94 -22.64 -40.01
N PRO A 299 30.17 -22.41 -38.71
CA PRO A 299 29.25 -22.86 -37.68
C PRO A 299 27.88 -22.29 -38.04
N ASN A 300 26.91 -23.17 -38.28
CA ASN A 300 25.54 -22.74 -38.55
C ASN A 300 25.16 -21.75 -37.45
N PRO A 301 24.79 -20.50 -37.80
CA PRO A 301 24.36 -19.55 -36.78
C PRO A 301 23.25 -20.23 -35.97
N PRO A 302 23.31 -20.15 -34.62
CA PRO A 302 22.32 -20.79 -33.78
C PRO A 302 20.94 -20.32 -34.26
N LEU A 303 20.12 -21.29 -34.70
CA LEU A 303 18.78 -21.02 -35.20
C LEU A 303 18.02 -20.32 -34.08
N MET A 304 17.90 -18.99 -34.16
CA MET A 304 17.08 -18.25 -33.22
C MET A 304 15.66 -18.78 -33.35
N LEU A 305 15.19 -19.43 -32.29
CA LEU A 305 13.85 -19.96 -32.23
C LEU A 305 12.87 -18.79 -32.44
N LYS A 306 11.93 -18.98 -33.35
CA LYS A 306 10.86 -18.01 -33.60
C LYS A 306 10.13 -17.75 -32.27
N PRO A 307 9.93 -16.49 -31.85
CA PRO A 307 9.25 -16.19 -30.59
C PRO A 307 7.84 -16.79 -30.60
N SER A 308 7.51 -17.52 -29.55
CA SER A 308 6.18 -18.11 -29.34
C SER A 308 5.26 -17.07 -28.72
N VAL A 309 4.64 -16.23 -29.56
CA VAL A 309 3.73 -15.18 -29.12
C VAL A 309 2.32 -15.76 -28.84
N PRO A 310 1.72 -15.50 -27.65
CA PRO A 310 0.37 -15.97 -27.36
C PRO A 310 -0.65 -15.38 -28.33
N LYS A 311 -1.66 -16.18 -28.73
CA LYS A 311 -2.73 -15.73 -29.63
C LYS A 311 -3.63 -14.72 -28.92
N PHE A 312 -3.98 -13.65 -29.61
CA PHE A 312 -4.96 -12.67 -29.17
C PHE A 312 -6.18 -12.74 -30.09
N SER A 313 -7.24 -13.41 -29.61
CA SER A 313 -8.49 -13.61 -30.38
C SER A 313 -9.69 -12.90 -29.76
N ASP A 314 -9.68 -12.72 -28.44
CA ASP A 314 -10.81 -12.22 -27.66
C ASP A 314 -10.37 -10.96 -26.87
N PRO A 315 -11.13 -9.85 -26.93
CA PRO A 315 -10.89 -8.64 -26.13
C PRO A 315 -10.62 -8.89 -24.65
N THR A 316 -11.28 -9.86 -24.03
CA THR A 316 -11.13 -10.19 -22.60
C THR A 316 -9.70 -10.66 -22.25
N GLN A 317 -8.96 -11.17 -23.24
CA GLN A 317 -7.59 -11.66 -23.07
C GLN A 317 -6.54 -10.55 -23.24
N PHE A 318 -6.95 -9.34 -23.61
CA PHE A 318 -6.03 -8.27 -24.00
C PHE A 318 -5.00 -7.95 -22.91
N ARG A 319 -5.43 -7.86 -21.65
CA ARG A 319 -4.54 -7.54 -20.52
C ARG A 319 -3.43 -8.58 -20.35
N GLY A 320 -3.81 -9.86 -20.25
CA GLY A 320 -2.84 -10.95 -20.12
C GLY A 320 -1.90 -11.03 -21.32
N TRP A 321 -2.45 -10.87 -22.52
CA TRP A 321 -1.65 -10.83 -23.75
C TRP A 321 -0.65 -9.67 -23.77
N LYS A 322 -1.06 -8.45 -23.42
CA LYS A 322 -0.20 -7.27 -23.37
C LYS A 322 0.99 -7.46 -22.43
N ILE A 323 0.75 -7.99 -21.22
CA ILE A 323 1.80 -8.25 -20.22
C ILE A 323 2.87 -9.19 -20.79
N GLU A 324 2.47 -10.24 -21.50
CA GLU A 324 3.40 -11.17 -22.16
C GLU A 324 4.23 -10.48 -23.24
N ILE A 325 3.61 -9.64 -24.08
CA ILE A 325 4.35 -8.87 -25.09
C ILE A 325 5.33 -7.89 -24.43
N GLU A 326 4.92 -7.16 -23.40
CA GLU A 326 5.79 -6.23 -22.68
C GLU A 326 6.95 -6.95 -21.98
N SER A 327 6.71 -8.15 -21.46
CA SER A 327 7.77 -9.03 -20.95
C SER A 327 8.77 -9.39 -22.04
N MET A 328 8.30 -9.80 -23.22
CA MET A 328 9.16 -10.10 -24.37
C MET A 328 9.97 -8.88 -24.83
N ILE A 329 9.37 -7.68 -24.85
CA ILE A 329 10.06 -6.43 -25.18
C ILE A 329 11.18 -6.14 -24.17
N ARG A 330 10.87 -6.20 -22.86
CA ARG A 330 11.84 -5.94 -21.79
C ARG A 330 12.98 -6.93 -21.74
N SER A 331 12.75 -8.17 -22.17
CA SER A 331 13.79 -9.20 -22.18
C SER A 331 14.90 -8.90 -23.22
N GLU A 332 14.59 -8.10 -24.25
CA GLU A 332 15.48 -7.80 -25.38
C GLU A 332 16.07 -9.05 -26.09
N ILE A 333 15.50 -10.23 -25.84
CA ILE A 333 15.96 -11.50 -26.42
C ILE A 333 15.74 -11.53 -27.94
N TYR A 334 14.70 -10.85 -28.42
CA TYR A 334 14.29 -10.87 -29.82
C TYR A 334 14.49 -9.52 -30.50
N GLN A 335 14.92 -9.55 -31.77
CA GLN A 335 14.96 -8.36 -32.61
C GLN A 335 13.55 -7.78 -32.78
N LYS A 336 13.41 -6.45 -32.62
CA LYS A 336 12.14 -5.73 -32.62
C LYS A 336 11.26 -6.02 -33.84
N ASP A 337 11.85 -6.14 -35.04
CA ASP A 337 11.10 -6.43 -36.26
C ASP A 337 10.53 -7.86 -36.32
N ILE A 338 11.29 -8.84 -35.81
CA ILE A 338 10.83 -10.23 -35.74
C ILE A 338 9.67 -10.33 -34.75
N LEU A 339 9.82 -9.69 -33.58
CA LEU A 339 8.76 -9.66 -32.55
C LEU A 339 7.51 -8.96 -33.08
N LYS A 340 7.65 -7.80 -33.73
CA LYS A 340 6.56 -7.06 -34.39
C LYS A 340 5.79 -7.94 -35.37
N GLN A 341 6.48 -8.68 -36.24
CA GLN A 341 5.81 -9.56 -37.20
C GLN A 341 5.09 -10.73 -36.52
N CYS A 342 5.68 -11.30 -35.46
CA CYS A 342 5.05 -12.38 -34.70
C CYS A 342 3.81 -11.91 -33.95
N VAL A 343 3.86 -10.70 -33.34
CA VAL A 343 2.71 -10.03 -32.73
C VAL A 343 1.58 -9.83 -33.73
N ARG A 344 1.85 -9.28 -34.93
CA ARG A 344 0.82 -9.12 -35.96
C ARG A 344 0.18 -10.44 -36.38
N ASN A 345 0.95 -11.53 -36.42
CA ASN A 345 0.44 -12.85 -36.79
C ASN A 345 -0.36 -13.52 -35.66
N ALA A 346 -0.07 -13.19 -34.40
CA ALA A 346 -0.77 -13.74 -33.25
C ALA A 346 -2.15 -13.10 -33.02
N ILE A 347 -2.38 -11.89 -33.55
CA ILE A 347 -3.65 -11.19 -33.48
C ILE A 347 -4.64 -11.73 -34.52
N SER A 348 -5.81 -12.17 -34.04
CA SER A 348 -6.91 -12.77 -34.81
C SER A 348 -8.26 -12.20 -34.35
N GLY A 349 -9.38 -12.65 -34.94
CA GLY A 349 -10.73 -12.28 -34.49
C GLY A 349 -11.06 -10.79 -34.64
N GLU A 350 -11.77 -10.24 -33.66
CA GLU A 350 -12.13 -8.82 -33.60
C GLU A 350 -10.90 -7.89 -33.48
N PRO A 351 -9.90 -8.17 -32.62
CA PRO A 351 -8.65 -7.41 -32.60
C PRO A 351 -7.95 -7.30 -33.95
N ARG A 352 -8.07 -8.32 -34.82
CA ARG A 352 -7.50 -8.28 -36.16
C ARG A 352 -8.17 -7.24 -37.06
N LYS A 353 -9.47 -6.94 -36.86
CA LYS A 353 -10.17 -5.88 -37.60
C LYS A 353 -9.58 -4.51 -37.25
N VAL A 354 -9.33 -4.27 -35.96
CA VAL A 354 -8.65 -3.05 -35.48
C VAL A 354 -7.23 -2.96 -36.02
N LEU A 355 -6.46 -4.07 -36.00
CA LEU A 355 -5.10 -4.12 -36.54
C LEU A 355 -5.04 -3.76 -38.03
N SER A 356 -6.06 -4.13 -38.81
CA SER A 356 -6.13 -3.82 -40.24
C SER A 356 -6.27 -2.32 -40.54
N THR A 357 -6.66 -1.50 -39.55
CA THR A 357 -6.69 -0.04 -39.70
C THR A 357 -5.28 0.59 -39.64
N LEU A 358 -4.30 -0.13 -39.08
CA LEU A 358 -2.92 0.33 -38.97
C LEU A 358 -2.13 0.02 -40.25
N LYS A 359 -1.28 0.98 -40.64
CA LYS A 359 -0.33 0.80 -41.76
C LYS A 359 0.62 -0.37 -41.49
N ALA A 360 1.09 -1.03 -42.55
CA ALA A 360 2.08 -2.11 -42.45
C ALA A 360 3.40 -1.66 -41.78
N THR A 361 3.70 -0.37 -41.83
CA THR A 361 4.89 0.26 -41.20
C THR A 361 4.68 0.65 -39.73
N ALA A 362 3.52 0.37 -39.13
CA ALA A 362 3.28 0.67 -37.72
C ALA A 362 4.28 -0.04 -36.82
N THR A 363 4.86 0.69 -35.87
CA THR A 363 5.77 0.15 -34.86
C THR A 363 5.02 -0.73 -33.86
N LEU A 364 5.78 -1.48 -33.05
CA LEU A 364 5.18 -2.36 -32.04
C LEU A 364 4.42 -1.55 -30.98
N GLU A 365 4.96 -0.39 -30.61
CA GLU A 365 4.35 0.56 -29.66
C GLU A 365 3.02 1.10 -30.19
N ASN A 366 2.96 1.44 -31.49
CA ASN A 366 1.72 1.89 -32.13
C ASN A 366 0.65 0.79 -32.14
N ILE A 367 1.07 -0.47 -32.36
CA ILE A 367 0.15 -1.62 -32.29
C ILE A 367 -0.39 -1.76 -30.87
N LEU A 368 0.48 -1.79 -29.85
CA LEU A 368 0.07 -1.93 -28.45
C LEU A 368 -0.81 -0.77 -27.98
N SER A 369 -0.45 0.47 -28.28
CA SER A 369 -1.24 1.66 -27.94
C SER A 369 -2.63 1.65 -28.61
N THR A 370 -2.71 1.21 -29.88
CA THR A 370 -3.99 1.08 -30.56
C THR A 370 -4.86 -0.01 -29.93
N MET A 371 -4.26 -1.15 -29.57
CA MET A 371 -5.01 -2.20 -28.89
C MET A 371 -5.44 -1.77 -27.49
N GLU A 372 -4.60 -1.05 -26.74
CA GLU A 372 -4.93 -0.48 -25.43
C GLU A 372 -6.14 0.46 -25.52
N ARG A 373 -6.18 1.33 -26.54
CA ARG A 373 -7.31 2.26 -26.70
C ARG A 373 -8.63 1.56 -27.02
N ASN A 374 -8.60 0.42 -27.70
CA ASN A 374 -9.81 -0.28 -28.15
C ASN A 374 -10.25 -1.40 -27.19
N PHE A 375 -9.30 -2.07 -26.51
CA PHE A 375 -9.54 -3.26 -25.69
C PHE A 375 -8.97 -3.15 -24.28
N GLY A 376 -8.24 -2.08 -23.96
CA GLY A 376 -7.77 -1.80 -22.61
C GLY A 376 -8.90 -1.41 -21.67
N ASP A 377 -8.56 -1.25 -20.39
CA ASP A 377 -9.56 -0.87 -19.39
C ASP A 377 -9.95 0.60 -19.56
N VAL A 378 -11.16 0.81 -20.06
CA VAL A 378 -11.78 2.13 -20.27
C VAL A 378 -12.23 2.75 -18.94
N LYS A 379 -12.39 1.96 -17.88
CA LYS A 379 -12.84 2.48 -16.58
C LYS A 379 -11.77 3.40 -15.99
N SER A 380 -12.23 4.51 -15.41
CA SER A 380 -11.37 5.36 -14.59
C SER A 380 -10.93 4.59 -13.35
N GLY A 381 -9.77 4.93 -12.82
CA GLY A 381 -9.28 4.30 -11.59
C GLY A 381 -10.29 4.45 -10.43
N GLN A 382 -10.89 5.63 -10.28
CA GLN A 382 -11.97 5.87 -9.32
C GLN A 382 -13.16 4.93 -9.48
N SER A 383 -13.62 4.69 -10.72
CA SER A 383 -14.73 3.77 -10.99
C SER A 383 -14.37 2.33 -10.62
N ILE A 384 -13.13 1.91 -10.88
CA ILE A 384 -12.62 0.59 -10.46
C ILE A 384 -12.59 0.48 -8.93
N MET A 385 -12.16 1.54 -8.24
CA MET A 385 -12.14 1.58 -6.77
C MET A 385 -13.55 1.53 -6.16
N GLU A 386 -14.50 2.25 -6.74
CA GLU A 386 -15.90 2.18 -6.34
C GLU A 386 -16.45 0.75 -6.50
N GLU A 387 -16.22 0.13 -7.66
CA GLU A 387 -16.59 -1.26 -7.91
C GLU A 387 -15.94 -2.20 -6.87
N PHE A 388 -14.66 -1.97 -6.54
CA PHE A 388 -13.94 -2.74 -5.54
C PHE A 388 -14.60 -2.62 -4.14
N TYR A 389 -14.99 -1.42 -3.71
CA TYR A 389 -15.65 -1.23 -2.41
C TYR A 389 -17.08 -1.79 -2.37
N GLN A 390 -17.76 -1.83 -3.51
CA GLN A 390 -19.09 -2.43 -3.64
C GLN A 390 -19.02 -3.96 -3.80
N ALA A 391 -17.93 -4.50 -4.33
CA ALA A 391 -17.78 -5.92 -4.59
C ALA A 391 -18.01 -6.77 -3.33
N ARG A 392 -18.68 -7.90 -3.51
CA ARG A 392 -18.93 -8.96 -2.52
C ARG A 392 -18.60 -10.31 -3.16
N GLN A 393 -18.28 -11.30 -2.33
CA GLN A 393 -18.19 -12.69 -2.78
C GLN A 393 -19.58 -13.16 -3.24
N ASN A 394 -19.68 -13.68 -4.46
CA ASN A 394 -20.95 -14.20 -4.97
C ASN A 394 -21.37 -15.48 -4.24
N LYS A 395 -22.66 -15.84 -4.31
CA LYS A 395 -23.20 -17.00 -3.57
C LYS A 395 -22.52 -18.33 -3.93
N ASP A 396 -22.10 -18.47 -5.19
CA ASP A 396 -21.52 -19.70 -5.74
C ASP A 396 -20.03 -19.53 -6.09
N GLU A 397 -19.41 -18.43 -5.65
CA GLU A 397 -18.01 -18.13 -5.95
C GLU A 397 -17.09 -18.69 -4.88
N GLU A 398 -16.12 -19.50 -5.31
CA GLU A 398 -15.07 -20.02 -4.44
C GLU A 398 -14.23 -18.88 -3.84
N ILE A 399 -13.79 -19.05 -2.60
CA ILE A 399 -12.96 -18.08 -1.87
C ILE A 399 -11.71 -17.67 -2.68
N THR A 400 -11.08 -18.63 -3.35
CA THR A 400 -9.90 -18.40 -4.21
C THR A 400 -10.25 -17.53 -5.42
N SER A 401 -11.36 -17.82 -6.09
CA SER A 401 -11.87 -17.05 -7.23
C SER A 401 -12.23 -15.61 -6.83
N TRP A 402 -12.88 -15.45 -5.67
CA TRP A 402 -13.15 -14.14 -5.08
C TRP A 402 -11.86 -13.35 -4.82
N GLY A 403 -10.86 -13.99 -4.21
CA GLY A 403 -9.55 -13.39 -3.95
C GLY A 403 -8.85 -12.90 -5.21
N ILE A 404 -8.81 -13.73 -6.25
CA ILE A 404 -8.22 -13.38 -7.56
C ILE A 404 -8.96 -12.17 -8.15
N ARG A 405 -10.30 -12.20 -8.16
CA ARG A 405 -11.11 -11.12 -8.75
C ARG A 405 -10.86 -9.76 -8.08
N ILE A 406 -10.82 -9.70 -6.75
CA ILE A 406 -10.57 -8.42 -6.06
C ILE A 406 -9.10 -7.97 -6.17
N GLU A 407 -8.16 -8.90 -6.23
CA GLU A 407 -6.76 -8.58 -6.48
C GLU A 407 -6.58 -7.99 -7.88
N GLU A 408 -7.25 -8.55 -8.89
CA GLU A 408 -7.25 -8.02 -10.24
C GLU A 408 -7.82 -6.59 -10.30
N MET A 409 -8.88 -6.29 -9.56
CA MET A 409 -9.44 -4.93 -9.47
C MET A 409 -8.45 -3.94 -8.86
N ILE A 410 -7.81 -4.30 -7.75
CA ILE A 410 -6.81 -3.45 -7.08
C ILE A 410 -5.59 -3.24 -7.96
N GLN A 411 -5.13 -4.29 -8.66
CA GLN A 411 -4.02 -4.16 -9.57
C GLN A 411 -4.33 -3.18 -10.72
N ARG A 412 -5.56 -3.18 -11.25
CA ARG A 412 -6.01 -2.21 -12.25
C ARG A 412 -6.06 -0.78 -11.69
N ALA A 413 -6.54 -0.60 -10.46
CA ALA A 413 -6.53 0.70 -9.80
C ALA A 413 -5.10 1.23 -9.54
N LEU A 414 -4.16 0.33 -9.22
CA LEU A 414 -2.74 0.66 -9.06
C LEU A 414 -2.10 1.09 -10.38
N GLU A 415 -2.37 0.37 -11.48
CA GLU A 415 -1.92 0.73 -12.84
C GLU A 415 -2.45 2.11 -13.28
N LYS A 416 -3.62 2.54 -12.78
CA LYS A 416 -4.19 3.87 -13.01
C LYS A 416 -3.71 4.94 -12.02
N GLY A 417 -2.90 4.58 -11.03
CA GLY A 417 -2.30 5.52 -10.06
C GLY A 417 -3.22 5.94 -8.90
N GLU A 418 -4.35 5.28 -8.69
CA GLU A 418 -5.28 5.63 -7.59
C GLU A 418 -4.81 5.11 -6.24
N ILE A 419 -4.02 4.05 -6.23
CA ILE A 419 -3.50 3.42 -5.03
C ILE A 419 -1.98 3.35 -5.11
N GLN A 420 -1.32 3.65 -4.00
CA GLN A 420 0.10 3.39 -3.83
C GLN A 420 0.35 1.90 -3.57
N ASP A 421 1.39 1.35 -4.19
CA ASP A 421 1.75 -0.08 -4.06
C ASP A 421 1.90 -0.53 -2.60
N ASN A 422 2.45 0.33 -1.73
CA ASN A 422 2.61 0.05 -0.30
C ASN A 422 1.29 -0.10 0.48
N LYS A 423 0.15 0.35 -0.07
CA LYS A 423 -1.19 0.23 0.53
C LYS A 423 -2.00 -0.94 -0.04
N LYS A 424 -1.54 -1.57 -1.12
CA LYS A 424 -2.23 -2.68 -1.80
C LYS A 424 -2.63 -3.79 -0.81
N ASP A 425 -1.66 -4.30 -0.04
CA ASP A 425 -1.87 -5.41 0.89
C ASP A 425 -2.85 -5.08 2.03
N GLU A 426 -2.79 -3.84 2.55
CA GLU A 426 -3.66 -3.39 3.64
C GLU A 426 -5.12 -3.30 3.18
N ILE A 427 -5.34 -2.70 2.00
CA ILE A 427 -6.68 -2.55 1.40
C ILE A 427 -7.27 -3.92 1.07
N LEU A 428 -6.47 -4.81 0.46
CA LEU A 428 -6.90 -6.17 0.13
C LEU A 428 -7.27 -6.96 1.39
N ARG A 429 -6.43 -6.97 2.43
CA ARG A 429 -6.75 -7.67 3.69
C ARG A 429 -8.02 -7.15 4.32
N THR A 430 -8.18 -5.83 4.41
CA THR A 430 -9.37 -5.20 4.99
C THR A 430 -10.63 -5.61 4.23
N LYS A 431 -10.58 -5.56 2.89
CA LYS A 431 -11.69 -5.98 2.05
C LYS A 431 -12.01 -7.46 2.19
N TYR A 432 -10.97 -8.30 2.22
CA TYR A 432 -11.10 -9.75 2.36
C TYR A 432 -11.81 -10.11 3.66
N TRP A 433 -11.40 -9.53 4.79
CA TRP A 433 -11.98 -9.85 6.11
C TRP A 433 -13.41 -9.33 6.30
N ILE A 434 -13.74 -8.14 5.78
CA ILE A 434 -15.08 -7.56 5.96
C ILE A 434 -16.13 -8.29 5.13
N TYR A 435 -15.75 -8.78 3.94
CA TYR A 435 -16.69 -9.30 2.95
C TYR A 435 -16.47 -10.77 2.60
N LEU A 436 -15.63 -11.47 3.35
CA LEU A 436 -15.68 -12.92 3.40
C LEU A 436 -17.09 -13.29 3.87
N ARG A 437 -17.76 -14.17 3.12
CA ARG A 437 -19.02 -14.72 3.60
C ARG A 437 -18.72 -15.42 4.93
N ASN A 438 -19.43 -15.06 6.00
CA ASN A 438 -19.38 -15.81 7.26
C ASN A 438 -19.78 -17.25 6.91
N SER A 439 -18.78 -18.11 6.76
CA SER A 439 -18.92 -19.52 6.37
C SER A 439 -19.61 -20.31 7.45
#